data_AF-A0A183J9Q4-F1
#
_entry.id   AF-A0A183J9Q4-F1
#
_cell.length_a   1.000
_cell.length_b   1.000
_cell.length_c   1.000
_cell.angle_alpha   90.00
_cell.angle_beta   90.00
_cell.angle_gamma   90.00
#
_symmetry.space_group_name_H-M   'P 1'
#
loop_
_entity.id
_entity.type
_entity.pdbx_description
1 polymer ?
#
loop_
_entity_poly.entity_id
_entity_poly.type
_entity_poly.pdbx_seq_one_letter_code
_entity_poly.pdbx_strand_id
1 'polypeptide(L)'
;MILLCTILFIVLLSFGIFRQSVLYPNEAWNWTLVKNVVYKPYFMLYGELYAEEIDTCGDYGTNCVSYGWLTPLFMTIYLLLAIKENCSTYPMYVACEGCVSSFSFVFNTVSTHSHLIWKFHKYQQVMDYEQQPFLPPPLVIIVHIYRLVRYTFLRTWRAKKTQLFLSDADLSKLHDFESQCLEDLLTKKRNETAIKFGNLIVRVEYTSAEEDHSV
;
A
#
# COMPACT_ATOMS: atom_id res chain seq x y z
N MET A 1 -0.88 -6.22 4.26
CA MET A 1 -0.47 -5.58 5.52
C MET A 1 -1.52 -5.73 6.61
N ILE A 2 -2.78 -5.34 6.39
CA ILE A 2 -3.85 -5.45 7.40
C ILE A 2 -4.00 -6.88 7.95
N LEU A 3 -4.06 -7.90 7.08
CA LEU A 3 -4.17 -9.30 7.51
C LEU A 3 -2.98 -9.78 8.37
N LEU A 4 -1.79 -9.32 8.04
CA LEU A 4 -0.57 -9.63 8.82
C LEU A 4 -0.62 -8.95 10.19
N CYS A 5 -1.04 -7.69 10.24
CA CYS A 5 -1.24 -6.97 11.49
C CYS A 5 -2.32 -7.64 12.37
N THR A 6 -3.40 -8.16 11.78
CA THR A 6 -4.46 -8.84 12.56
C THR A 6 -3.98 -10.16 13.16
N ILE A 7 -3.22 -10.96 12.40
CA ILE A 7 -2.68 -12.23 12.91
C ILE A 7 -1.66 -11.97 14.02
N LEU A 8 -0.75 -11.01 13.81
CA LEU A 8 0.21 -10.57 14.82
C LEU A 8 -0.49 -10.11 16.12
N PHE A 9 -1.56 -9.33 15.98
CA PHE A 9 -2.33 -8.83 17.12
C PHE A 9 -2.99 -9.96 17.93
N ILE A 10 -3.55 -10.97 17.27
CA ILE A 10 -4.18 -12.13 17.93
C ILE A 10 -3.14 -12.93 18.73
N VAL A 11 -1.99 -13.23 18.13
CA VAL A 11 -0.91 -14.00 18.78
C VAL A 11 -0.33 -13.23 19.96
N LEU A 12 -0.16 -11.91 19.81
CA LEU A 12 0.32 -11.02 20.88
C LEU A 12 -0.64 -10.99 22.07
N LEU A 13 -1.95 -10.84 21.83
CA LEU A 13 -2.93 -10.83 22.91
C LEU A 13 -3.00 -12.19 23.64
N SER A 14 -2.97 -13.29 22.90
CA SER A 14 -2.99 -14.65 23.47
C SER A 14 -1.84 -14.85 24.46
N PHE A 15 -0.62 -14.50 24.03
CA PHE A 15 0.57 -14.60 24.87
C PHE A 15 0.56 -13.60 26.04
N GLY A 16 0.17 -12.35 25.79
CA GLY A 16 0.10 -11.31 26.82
C GLY A 16 -0.86 -11.64 27.96
N ILE A 17 -2.04 -12.19 27.63
CA ILE A 17 -3.03 -12.62 28.63
C ILE A 17 -2.49 -13.82 29.42
N PHE A 18 -1.90 -14.80 28.73
CA PHE A 18 -1.29 -15.96 29.37
C PHE A 18 -0.18 -15.58 30.35
N ARG A 19 0.72 -14.66 29.97
CA ARG A 19 1.78 -14.15 30.85
C ARG A 19 1.20 -13.46 32.09
N GLN A 20 0.21 -12.59 31.91
CA GLN A 20 -0.36 -11.82 33.02
C GLN A 20 -1.11 -12.72 34.00
N SER A 21 -1.84 -13.73 33.52
CA SER A 21 -2.61 -14.64 34.38
C SER A 21 -1.74 -15.56 35.23
N VAL A 22 -0.57 -15.96 34.74
CA VAL A 22 0.37 -16.84 35.48
C VAL A 22 1.19 -16.05 36.50
N LEU A 23 1.66 -14.84 36.17
CA LEU A 23 2.53 -14.05 37.07
C LEU A 23 1.74 -13.31 38.15
N TYR A 24 0.52 -12.85 37.87
CA TYR A 24 -0.26 -11.99 38.76
C TYR A 24 -1.70 -12.51 38.92
N PRO A 25 -1.91 -13.63 39.66
CA PRO A 25 -3.22 -14.27 39.77
C PRO A 25 -4.27 -13.44 40.53
N ASN A 26 -3.84 -12.54 41.42
CA ASN A 26 -4.70 -11.77 42.33
C ASN A 26 -4.56 -10.25 42.12
N GLU A 27 -4.54 -9.79 40.87
CA GLU A 27 -4.47 -8.36 40.54
C GLU A 27 -5.88 -7.76 40.31
N ALA A 28 -6.14 -6.60 40.92
CA ALA A 28 -7.40 -5.87 40.69
C ALA A 28 -7.39 -5.19 39.31
N TRP A 29 -8.59 -4.94 38.77
CA TRP A 29 -8.74 -4.24 37.49
C TRP A 29 -8.09 -2.85 37.53
N ASN A 30 -7.09 -2.62 36.67
CA ASN A 30 -6.42 -1.34 36.50
C ASN A 30 -5.96 -1.15 35.05
N TRP A 31 -5.82 0.10 34.60
CA TRP A 31 -5.32 0.45 33.26
C TRP A 31 -3.89 -0.06 33.01
N THR A 32 -3.11 -0.25 34.07
CA THR A 32 -1.78 -0.87 34.01
C THR A 32 -1.83 -2.32 33.53
N LEU A 33 -2.94 -3.04 33.76
CA LEU A 33 -3.14 -4.41 33.28
C LEU A 33 -3.11 -4.47 31.75
N VAL A 34 -3.81 -3.54 31.10
CA VAL A 34 -3.84 -3.45 29.62
C VAL A 34 -2.44 -3.16 29.07
N LYS A 35 -1.68 -2.29 29.73
CA LYS A 35 -0.29 -2.02 29.38
C LYS A 35 0.58 -3.28 29.51
N ASN A 36 0.42 -4.05 30.58
CA ASN A 36 1.20 -5.27 30.80
C ASN A 36 0.84 -6.39 29.82
N VAL A 37 -0.44 -6.50 29.44
CA VAL A 37 -0.94 -7.50 28.50
C VAL A 37 -0.60 -7.18 27.04
N VAL A 38 -0.67 -5.92 26.63
CA VAL A 38 -0.49 -5.54 25.21
C VAL A 38 0.89 -4.96 24.94
N TYR A 39 1.33 -4.04 25.78
CA TYR A 39 2.53 -3.24 25.52
C TYR A 39 3.80 -4.05 25.75
N LYS A 40 3.92 -4.77 26.87
CA LYS A 40 5.13 -5.57 27.16
C LYS A 40 5.44 -6.63 26.07
N PRO A 41 4.52 -7.50 25.65
CA PRO A 41 4.81 -8.46 24.59
C PRO A 41 5.02 -7.81 23.22
N TYR A 42 4.46 -6.62 22.97
CA TYR A 42 4.77 -5.84 21.77
C TYR A 42 6.25 -5.44 21.70
N PHE A 43 6.82 -4.91 22.79
CA PHE A 43 8.25 -4.55 22.83
C PHE A 43 9.17 -5.78 22.80
N MET A 44 8.72 -6.91 23.34
CA MET A 44 9.46 -8.18 23.24
C MET A 44 9.64 -8.64 21.79
N LEU A 45 8.70 -8.33 20.90
CA LEU A 45 8.84 -8.59 19.46
C LEU A 45 10.00 -7.79 18.83
N TYR A 46 10.30 -6.60 19.35
CA TYR A 46 11.41 -5.75 18.90
C TYR A 46 12.75 -6.09 19.56
N GLY A 47 12.79 -7.10 20.43
CA GLY A 47 14.01 -7.58 21.09
C GLY A 47 14.21 -7.09 22.53
N GLU A 48 13.26 -6.34 23.10
CA GLU A 48 13.30 -5.94 24.51
C GLU A 48 12.83 -7.09 25.40
N LEU A 49 13.78 -7.89 25.89
CA LEU A 49 13.53 -8.95 26.86
C LEU A 49 13.64 -8.35 28.27
N TYR A 50 12.51 -8.12 28.92
CA TYR A 50 12.41 -7.63 30.30
C TYR A 50 12.94 -8.67 31.32
N ALA A 51 14.25 -8.93 31.31
CA ALA A 51 14.91 -10.07 31.96
C ALA A 51 14.66 -10.13 33.49
N GLU A 52 14.56 -8.97 34.13
CA GLU A 52 14.30 -8.84 35.57
C GLU A 52 12.91 -9.37 35.97
N GLU A 53 11.96 -9.44 35.03
CA GLU A 53 10.58 -9.88 35.29
C GLU A 53 10.30 -11.32 34.80
N ILE A 54 11.29 -12.00 34.21
CA ILE A 54 11.11 -13.36 33.66
C ILE A 54 11.18 -14.42 34.76
N ASP A 55 12.04 -14.20 35.77
CA ASP A 55 12.21 -15.09 36.91
C ASP A 55 11.93 -14.37 38.23
N THR A 56 10.67 -14.36 38.65
CA THR A 56 10.25 -13.80 39.94
C THR A 56 10.61 -14.69 41.13
N CYS A 57 11.21 -15.86 40.90
CA CYS A 57 11.50 -16.89 41.90
C CYS A 57 12.99 -17.31 41.91
N GLY A 58 13.90 -16.38 41.60
CA GLY A 58 15.35 -16.59 41.71
C GLY A 58 15.86 -16.77 43.16
N ASP A 59 17.19 -16.74 43.35
CA ASP A 59 17.90 -17.10 44.60
C ASP A 59 17.44 -16.39 45.90
N TYR A 60 16.73 -15.26 45.80
CA TYR A 60 16.24 -14.47 46.95
C TYR A 60 14.70 -14.40 47.04
N GLY A 61 13.99 -15.32 46.39
CA GLY A 61 12.56 -15.30 46.07
C GLY A 61 11.62 -14.72 47.13
N THR A 62 11.17 -13.48 46.92
CA THR A 62 10.17 -12.82 47.78
C THR A 62 8.73 -12.97 47.28
N ASN A 63 8.48 -13.48 46.06
CA ASN A 63 7.12 -13.65 45.50
C ASN A 63 7.04 -14.81 44.47
N CYS A 64 7.29 -16.04 44.90
CA CYS A 64 7.14 -17.22 44.04
C CYS A 64 5.66 -17.60 43.85
N VAL A 65 5.22 -17.61 42.60
CA VAL A 65 3.87 -18.07 42.21
C VAL A 65 3.97 -19.48 41.65
N SER A 66 3.06 -20.38 42.03
CA SER A 66 2.95 -21.72 41.42
C SER A 66 2.83 -21.59 39.90
N TYR A 67 3.61 -22.39 39.17
CA TYR A 67 3.72 -22.39 37.70
C TYR A 67 4.45 -21.19 37.05
N GLY A 68 5.17 -20.36 37.82
CA GLY A 68 5.99 -19.27 37.25
C GLY A 68 7.04 -19.72 36.22
N TRP A 69 7.52 -20.97 36.31
CA TRP A 69 8.44 -21.60 35.35
C TRP A 69 7.84 -21.80 33.95
N LEU A 70 6.52 -21.75 33.83
CA LEU A 70 5.81 -21.93 32.56
C LEU A 70 5.92 -20.67 31.69
N THR A 71 6.01 -19.48 32.28
CA THR A 71 6.13 -18.21 31.55
C THR A 71 7.40 -18.12 30.70
N PRO A 72 8.63 -18.40 31.19
CA PRO A 72 9.82 -18.42 30.33
C PRO A 72 9.75 -19.50 29.23
N LEU A 73 9.11 -20.63 29.50
CA LEU A 73 8.87 -21.67 28.48
C LEU A 73 7.94 -21.14 27.37
N PHE A 74 6.79 -20.56 27.72
CA PHE A 74 5.88 -19.99 26.72
C PHE A 74 6.41 -18.71 26.08
N MET A 75 7.27 -17.94 26.74
CA MET A 75 8.03 -16.83 26.14
C MET A 75 8.93 -17.32 25.03
N THR A 76 9.71 -18.36 25.29
CA THR A 76 10.58 -18.94 24.25
C THR A 76 9.75 -19.55 23.13
N ILE A 77 8.62 -20.21 23.43
CA ILE A 77 7.68 -20.67 22.39
C ILE A 77 7.04 -19.49 21.65
N TYR A 78 6.69 -18.38 22.30
CA TYR A 78 6.10 -17.19 21.67
C TYR A 78 7.09 -16.49 20.76
N LEU A 79 8.32 -16.28 21.22
CA LEU A 79 9.40 -15.75 20.39
C LEU A 79 9.72 -16.73 19.28
N LEU A 80 9.80 -18.03 19.57
CA LEU A 80 9.96 -19.05 18.55
C LEU A 80 8.79 -19.05 17.59
N LEU A 81 7.53 -18.91 17.96
CA LEU A 81 6.38 -18.87 17.06
C LEU A 81 6.35 -17.55 16.28
N ALA A 82 6.64 -16.41 16.89
CA ALA A 82 6.88 -15.17 16.17
C ALA A 82 8.03 -15.31 15.15
N ILE A 83 9.02 -16.16 15.42
CA ILE A 83 10.16 -16.49 14.55
C ILE A 83 9.90 -17.74 13.65
N LYS A 84 8.94 -18.62 13.97
CA LYS A 84 8.71 -19.98 13.40
C LYS A 84 7.43 -20.05 12.58
N GLU A 85 6.42 -19.25 12.90
CA GLU A 85 5.41 -18.82 11.92
C GLU A 85 6.09 -18.11 10.74
N ASN A 86 7.34 -17.64 10.93
CA ASN A 86 8.25 -17.20 9.87
C ASN A 86 9.17 -18.30 9.28
N CYS A 87 9.16 -19.55 9.75
CA CYS A 87 10.17 -20.58 9.40
C CYS A 87 9.63 -21.99 9.05
N SER A 88 8.36 -22.31 9.31
CA SER A 88 7.79 -23.63 8.97
C SER A 88 7.01 -23.55 7.65
N THR A 89 7.66 -23.28 6.52
CA THR A 89 8.16 -24.31 5.59
C THR A 89 9.13 -23.66 4.57
N TYR A 90 10.42 -24.03 4.60
CA TYR A 90 11.61 -23.54 3.82
C TYR A 90 12.40 -22.32 4.39
N PRO A 91 13.74 -22.29 4.24
CA PRO A 91 14.65 -21.80 5.28
C PRO A 91 14.88 -20.29 5.23
N MET A 92 14.98 -19.68 6.42
CA MET A 92 15.75 -18.50 6.91
C MET A 92 16.11 -17.30 6.00
N TYR A 93 16.19 -17.42 4.67
CA TYR A 93 16.30 -16.32 3.71
C TYR A 93 14.92 -15.69 3.38
N VAL A 94 13.84 -16.44 3.54
CA VAL A 94 12.51 -16.11 2.99
C VAL A 94 11.66 -15.14 3.86
N ALA A 95 12.06 -14.77 5.09
CA ALA A 95 11.22 -13.95 5.98
C ALA A 95 11.48 -12.43 5.91
N CYS A 96 12.75 -12.00 5.79
CA CYS A 96 13.03 -10.65 5.31
C CYS A 96 12.49 -10.52 3.88
N GLU A 97 12.73 -11.53 3.05
CA GLU A 97 12.06 -11.73 1.78
C GLU A 97 10.56 -12.02 1.89
N GLY A 98 9.90 -12.14 3.05
CA GLY A 98 8.49 -12.54 3.14
C GLY A 98 7.60 -11.31 3.23
N CYS A 99 8.00 -10.39 4.09
CA CYS A 99 7.53 -9.01 4.06
C CYS A 99 8.05 -8.28 2.82
N VAL A 100 9.33 -8.47 2.43
CA VAL A 100 9.87 -7.89 1.20
C VAL A 100 9.29 -8.54 -0.05
N SER A 101 8.95 -9.83 -0.10
CA SER A 101 8.28 -10.48 -1.25
C SER A 101 6.81 -10.12 -1.30
N SER A 102 6.09 -10.06 -0.18
CA SER A 102 4.72 -9.55 -0.19
C SER A 102 4.69 -8.08 -0.64
N PHE A 103 5.62 -7.26 -0.16
CA PHE A 103 5.77 -5.88 -0.60
C PHE A 103 6.25 -5.79 -2.06
N SER A 104 7.19 -6.62 -2.50
CA SER A 104 7.74 -6.62 -3.87
C SER A 104 6.76 -7.18 -4.89
N PHE A 105 5.97 -8.20 -4.52
CA PHE A 105 4.88 -8.74 -5.32
C PHE A 105 3.79 -7.69 -5.48
N VAL A 106 3.32 -7.10 -4.37
CA VAL A 106 2.35 -6.00 -4.41
C VAL A 106 2.92 -4.83 -5.18
N PHE A 107 4.19 -4.45 -4.97
CA PHE A 107 4.83 -3.37 -5.69
C PHE A 107 4.90 -3.65 -7.19
N ASN A 108 5.30 -4.85 -7.61
CA ASN A 108 5.34 -5.23 -9.01
C ASN A 108 3.95 -5.24 -9.66
N THR A 109 2.92 -5.68 -8.94
CA THR A 109 1.52 -5.66 -9.42
C THR A 109 0.93 -4.24 -9.44
N VAL A 110 1.23 -3.43 -8.42
CA VAL A 110 0.55 -2.14 -8.16
C VAL A 110 1.33 -0.95 -8.72
N SER A 111 2.62 -1.09 -9.02
CA SER A 111 3.46 0.01 -9.55
C SER A 111 2.92 0.56 -10.86
N THR A 112 2.52 -0.30 -11.80
CA THR A 112 1.96 0.12 -13.10
C THR A 112 0.67 0.93 -12.93
N HIS A 113 -0.24 0.49 -12.06
CA HIS A 113 -1.48 1.19 -11.74
C HIS A 113 -1.23 2.49 -10.97
N SER A 114 -0.27 2.48 -10.04
CA SER A 114 0.11 3.65 -9.24
C SER A 114 0.70 4.75 -10.10
N HIS A 115 1.51 4.39 -11.11
CA HIS A 115 2.06 5.35 -12.06
C HIS A 115 0.96 6.04 -12.89
N LEU A 116 -0.10 5.31 -13.25
CA LEU A 116 -1.23 5.90 -13.98
C LEU A 116 -2.02 6.88 -13.10
N ILE A 117 -2.32 6.49 -11.84
CA ILE A 117 -2.99 7.36 -10.86
C ILE A 117 -2.14 8.59 -10.57
N TRP A 118 -0.82 8.42 -10.43
CA TRP A 118 0.10 9.54 -10.22
C TRP A 118 0.10 10.52 -11.39
N LYS A 119 0.09 10.04 -12.64
CA LYS A 119 -0.04 10.90 -13.83
C LYS A 119 -1.35 11.68 -13.83
N PHE A 120 -2.45 11.03 -13.44
CA PHE A 120 -3.76 11.69 -13.32
C PHE A 120 -3.76 12.78 -12.24
N HIS A 121 -3.26 12.48 -11.04
CA HIS A 121 -3.15 13.47 -9.96
C HIS A 121 -2.19 14.61 -10.32
N LYS A 122 -1.08 14.32 -11.01
CA LYS A 122 -0.15 15.35 -11.49
C LYS A 122 -0.83 16.32 -12.46
N TYR A 123 -1.64 15.81 -13.39
CA TYR A 123 -2.39 16.66 -14.30
C TYR A 123 -3.35 17.59 -13.55
N GLN A 124 -4.12 17.03 -12.60
CA GLN A 124 -5.03 17.83 -11.78
C GLN A 124 -4.28 18.89 -10.98
N GLN A 125 -3.17 18.51 -10.34
CA GLN A 125 -2.32 19.44 -9.59
C GLN A 125 -1.85 20.59 -10.48
N VAL A 126 -1.34 20.31 -11.69
CA VAL A 126 -0.91 21.35 -12.64
C VAL A 126 -2.06 22.26 -13.03
N MET A 127 -3.24 21.71 -13.30
CA MET A 127 -4.44 22.49 -13.61
C MET A 127 -4.88 23.41 -12.46
N ASP A 128 -4.73 22.98 -11.22
CA ASP A 128 -5.05 23.77 -10.03
C ASP A 128 -4.03 24.91 -9.81
N TYR A 129 -2.73 24.65 -10.06
CA TYR A 129 -1.68 25.67 -9.97
C TYR A 129 -1.84 26.79 -11.00
N GLU A 130 -2.26 26.49 -12.23
CA GLU A 130 -2.54 27.50 -13.27
C GLU A 130 -3.69 28.45 -12.88
N GLN A 131 -4.63 27.99 -12.03
CA GLN A 131 -5.75 28.80 -11.56
C GLN A 131 -5.44 29.60 -10.29
N GLN A 132 -4.37 29.24 -9.57
CA GLN A 132 -4.00 29.90 -8.31
C GLN A 132 -3.37 31.28 -8.58
N PRO A 133 -3.68 32.30 -7.74
CA PRO A 133 -2.92 33.54 -7.78
C PRO A 133 -1.45 33.29 -7.40
N PHE A 134 -0.53 33.97 -8.10
CA PHE A 134 0.93 33.84 -7.97
C PHE A 134 1.52 34.09 -6.56
N LEU A 135 0.73 34.62 -5.63
CA LEU A 135 1.23 35.03 -4.31
C LEU A 135 1.23 33.86 -3.30
N PRO A 136 2.22 33.81 -2.38
CA PRO A 136 2.29 32.78 -1.35
C PRO A 136 1.09 32.87 -0.37
N PRO A 137 0.75 31.77 0.33
CA PRO A 137 -0.46 31.65 1.16
C PRO A 137 -0.81 32.83 2.08
N PRO A 138 0.13 33.50 2.80
CA PRO A 138 -0.23 34.62 3.66
C PRO A 138 -0.68 35.88 2.88
N LEU A 139 -0.22 36.08 1.64
CA LEU A 139 -0.53 37.27 0.84
C LEU A 139 -1.74 37.09 -0.09
N VAL A 140 -2.29 35.86 -0.16
CA VAL A 140 -3.46 35.51 -0.98
C VAL A 140 -4.72 36.29 -0.57
N ILE A 141 -4.84 36.68 0.70
CA ILE A 141 -5.98 37.44 1.23
C ILE A 141 -6.11 38.80 0.51
N ILE A 142 -4.99 39.47 0.24
CA ILE A 142 -4.96 40.77 -0.45
C ILE A 142 -5.50 40.62 -1.89
N VAL A 143 -5.15 39.52 -2.56
CA VAL A 143 -5.64 39.20 -3.91
C VAL A 143 -7.14 38.95 -3.90
N HIS A 144 -7.67 38.24 -2.91
CA HIS A 144 -9.11 38.00 -2.77
C HIS A 144 -9.88 39.30 -2.49
N ILE A 145 -9.36 40.19 -1.63
CA ILE A 145 -9.96 41.51 -1.36
C ILE A 145 -9.98 42.35 -2.64
N TYR A 146 -8.87 42.42 -3.38
CA TYR A 146 -8.82 43.12 -4.67
C TYR A 146 -9.82 42.55 -5.69
N ARG A 147 -9.94 41.21 -5.79
CA ARG A 147 -10.93 40.55 -6.66
C ARG A 147 -12.37 40.88 -6.25
N LEU A 148 -12.67 40.91 -4.95
CA LEU A 148 -14.00 41.25 -4.42
C LEU A 148 -14.38 42.70 -4.74
N VAL A 149 -13.45 43.63 -4.54
CA VAL A 149 -13.62 45.05 -4.88
C VAL A 149 -13.79 45.22 -6.40
N ARG A 150 -12.97 44.53 -7.20
CA ARG A 150 -13.09 44.56 -8.66
C ARG A 150 -14.43 43.99 -9.14
N TYR A 151 -14.91 42.90 -8.53
CA TYR A 151 -16.17 42.26 -8.90
C TYR A 151 -17.39 43.14 -8.60
N THR A 152 -17.37 43.85 -7.47
CA THR A 152 -18.46 44.76 -7.07
C THR A 152 -18.47 46.05 -7.90
N PHE A 153 -17.31 46.58 -8.31
CA PHE A 153 -17.21 47.80 -9.12
C PHE A 153 -17.26 47.59 -10.64
N LEU A 154 -16.80 46.45 -11.17
CA LEU A 154 -16.68 46.16 -12.61
C LEU A 154 -17.60 45.02 -13.07
N ARG A 155 -18.88 45.09 -12.67
CA ARG A 155 -19.97 44.11 -12.92
C ARG A 155 -20.12 43.64 -14.39
N THR A 156 -19.38 44.19 -15.34
CA THR A 156 -19.48 43.98 -16.79
C THR A 156 -18.34 43.20 -17.45
N TRP A 157 -17.23 42.89 -16.77
CA TRP A 157 -16.12 42.19 -17.42
C TRP A 157 -16.21 40.67 -17.24
N ARG A 158 -16.71 39.99 -18.28
CA ARG A 158 -16.70 38.54 -18.42
C ARG A 158 -15.27 38.03 -18.23
N ALA A 159 -15.05 37.18 -17.23
CA ALA A 159 -13.82 36.44 -17.08
C ALA A 159 -13.64 35.56 -18.34
N LYS A 160 -12.64 35.87 -19.17
CA LYS A 160 -12.24 34.99 -20.26
C LYS A 160 -11.71 33.71 -19.63
N LYS A 161 -12.43 32.61 -19.83
CA LYS A 161 -11.94 31.24 -19.62
C LYS A 161 -10.65 31.10 -20.44
N THR A 162 -9.63 30.46 -19.89
CA THR A 162 -8.38 30.11 -20.60
C THR A 162 -8.69 29.04 -21.65
N GLN A 163 -9.40 29.43 -22.70
CA GLN A 163 -9.50 28.64 -23.92
C GLN A 163 -8.34 29.05 -24.81
N LEU A 164 -7.61 28.07 -25.32
CA LEU A 164 -6.56 28.30 -26.29
C LEU A 164 -7.23 28.88 -27.55
N PHE A 165 -6.92 30.13 -27.88
CA PHE A 165 -7.40 30.74 -29.12
C PHE A 165 -6.43 30.35 -30.23
N LEU A 166 -6.83 29.38 -31.07
CA LEU A 166 -6.09 29.00 -32.26
C LEU A 166 -6.66 29.74 -33.48
N SER A 167 -5.79 30.13 -34.41
CA SER A 167 -6.20 30.67 -35.71
C SER A 167 -6.86 29.57 -36.54
N ASP A 168 -7.86 29.89 -37.37
CA ASP A 168 -8.57 28.89 -38.20
C ASP A 168 -7.62 28.11 -39.12
N ALA A 169 -6.53 28.76 -39.59
CA ALA A 169 -5.49 28.10 -40.39
C ALA A 169 -4.69 27.05 -39.61
N ASP A 170 -4.43 27.28 -38.32
CA ASP A 170 -3.70 26.34 -37.47
C ASP A 170 -4.63 25.22 -36.95
N LEU A 171 -5.93 25.53 -36.78
CA LEU A 171 -6.95 24.53 -36.45
C LEU A 171 -7.12 23.52 -37.58
N SER A 172 -7.16 23.98 -38.85
CA SER A 172 -7.22 23.09 -40.01
C SER A 172 -6.01 22.16 -40.05
N LYS A 173 -4.79 22.68 -39.87
CA LYS A 173 -3.57 21.86 -39.85
C LYS A 173 -3.57 20.83 -38.72
N LEU A 174 -4.09 21.21 -37.54
CA LEU A 174 -4.20 20.29 -36.41
C LEU A 174 -5.18 19.15 -36.70
N HIS A 175 -6.30 19.44 -37.35
CA HIS A 175 -7.28 18.44 -37.72
C HIS A 175 -6.73 17.47 -38.78
N ASP A 176 -6.03 17.98 -39.79
CA ASP A 176 -5.36 17.15 -40.79
C ASP A 176 -4.32 16.22 -40.14
N PHE A 177 -3.55 16.75 -39.18
CA PHE A 177 -2.59 15.96 -38.40
C PHE A 177 -3.27 14.87 -37.54
N GLU A 178 -4.39 15.19 -36.89
CA GLU A 178 -5.15 14.23 -36.08
C GLU A 178 -5.73 13.11 -36.96
N SER A 179 -6.27 13.45 -38.12
CA SER A 179 -6.80 12.48 -39.08
C SER A 179 -5.71 11.52 -39.57
N GLN A 180 -4.54 12.05 -39.94
CA GLN A 180 -3.42 11.23 -40.39
C GLN A 180 -2.93 10.26 -39.29
N CYS A 181 -2.77 10.76 -38.06
CA CYS A 181 -2.38 9.91 -36.93
C CYS A 181 -3.43 8.83 -36.62
N LEU A 182 -4.72 9.15 -36.74
CA LEU A 182 -5.81 8.20 -36.55
C LEU A 182 -5.75 7.08 -37.60
N GLU A 183 -5.58 7.44 -38.88
CA GLU A 183 -5.48 6.48 -39.98
C GLU A 183 -4.30 5.52 -39.81
N ASP A 184 -3.14 6.03 -39.42
CA ASP A 184 -1.93 5.24 -39.14
C ASP A 184 -2.18 4.25 -37.99
N LEU A 185 -2.81 4.70 -36.90
CA LEU A 185 -3.16 3.85 -35.76
C LEU A 185 -4.17 2.75 -36.13
N LEU A 186 -5.19 3.09 -36.93
CA LEU A 186 -6.19 2.13 -37.40
C LEU A 186 -5.57 1.07 -38.32
N THR A 187 -4.67 1.49 -39.21
CA THR A 187 -3.94 0.60 -40.11
C THR A 187 -3.05 -0.35 -39.31
N LYS A 188 -2.32 0.17 -38.31
CA LYS A 188 -1.51 -0.66 -37.41
C LYS A 188 -2.35 -1.68 -36.65
N LYS A 189 -3.50 -1.28 -36.09
CA LYS A 189 -4.42 -2.22 -35.42
C LYS A 189 -4.97 -3.28 -36.37
N ARG A 190 -5.32 -2.91 -37.60
CA ARG A 190 -5.79 -3.86 -38.61
C ARG A 190 -4.72 -4.91 -38.91
N ASN A 191 -3.47 -4.48 -39.08
CA ASN A 191 -2.34 -5.37 -39.33
C ASN A 191 -2.07 -6.31 -38.14
N GLU A 192 -2.06 -5.79 -36.91
CA GLU A 192 -1.93 -6.62 -35.69
C GLU A 192 -3.05 -7.67 -35.57
N THR A 193 -4.27 -7.28 -35.93
CA THR A 193 -5.44 -8.18 -35.92
C THR A 193 -5.32 -9.26 -37.00
N ALA A 194 -4.92 -8.89 -38.22
CA ALA A 194 -4.69 -9.82 -39.32
C ALA A 194 -3.58 -10.84 -38.98
N ILE A 195 -2.48 -10.38 -38.36
CA ILE A 195 -1.40 -11.26 -37.89
C ILE A 195 -1.91 -12.25 -36.82
N LYS A 196 -2.72 -11.78 -35.86
CA LYS A 196 -3.33 -12.67 -34.86
C LYS A 196 -4.23 -13.72 -35.48
N PHE A 197 -5.07 -13.35 -36.45
CA PHE A 197 -5.93 -14.29 -37.16
C PHE A 197 -5.12 -15.29 -38.00
N GLY A 198 -4.09 -14.84 -38.71
CA GLY A 198 -3.19 -15.72 -39.46
C GLY A 198 -2.51 -16.75 -38.55
N ASN A 199 -1.98 -16.32 -37.40
CA ASN A 199 -1.39 -17.23 -36.41
C ASN A 199 -2.40 -18.21 -35.82
N LEU A 200 -3.67 -17.81 -35.71
CA LEU A 200 -4.74 -18.69 -35.23
C LEU A 200 -5.10 -19.76 -36.26
N ILE A 201 -5.20 -19.39 -37.54
CA ILE A 201 -5.48 -20.33 -38.64
C ILE A 201 -4.36 -21.36 -38.75
N VAL A 202 -3.10 -20.91 -38.76
CA VAL A 202 -1.93 -21.78 -38.81
C VAL A 202 -1.92 -22.75 -37.61
N ARG A 203 -2.22 -22.27 -36.40
CA ARG A 203 -2.32 -23.13 -35.21
C ARG A 203 -3.42 -24.20 -35.33
N VAL A 204 -4.57 -23.87 -35.92
CA VAL A 204 -5.67 -24.82 -36.14
C VAL A 204 -5.31 -25.87 -37.18
N GLU A 205 -4.64 -25.47 -38.27
CA GLU A 205 -4.16 -26.40 -39.30
C GLU A 205 -3.14 -27.40 -38.75
N TYR A 206 -2.22 -26.95 -37.89
CA TYR A 206 -1.29 -27.87 -37.21
C TYR A 206 -2.00 -28.85 -36.27
N THR A 207 -3.02 -28.41 -35.53
CA THR A 207 -3.78 -29.32 -34.64
C THR A 207 -4.61 -30.35 -35.39
N SER A 208 -5.17 -30.01 -36.56
CA SER A 208 -5.87 -30.99 -37.40
C SER A 208 -4.90 -31.98 -38.07
N ALA A 209 -3.72 -31.53 -38.49
CA ALA A 209 -2.70 -32.42 -39.05
C ALA A 209 -2.15 -33.43 -38.01
N GLU A 210 -2.13 -33.06 -36.73
CA GLU A 210 -1.72 -33.95 -35.64
C GLU A 210 -2.80 -34.99 -35.29
N GLU A 211 -4.09 -34.65 -35.40
CA GLU A 211 -5.20 -35.60 -35.27
C GLU A 211 -5.22 -36.64 -36.41
N ASP A 212 -5.00 -36.22 -37.66
CA ASP A 212 -4.99 -37.11 -38.83
C ASP A 212 -3.82 -38.13 -38.83
N HIS A 213 -2.72 -37.82 -38.12
CA HIS A 213 -1.58 -38.73 -37.98
C HIS A 213 -1.71 -39.73 -36.79
N SER A 214 -2.77 -39.61 -35.99
CA SER A 214 -2.99 -40.42 -34.79
C SER A 214 -4.07 -41.52 -34.92
N VAL A 215 -4.59 -41.76 -36.14
CA VAL A 215 -5.58 -42.80 -36.47
C VAL A 215 -4.98 -43.93 -37.31
#